data_AF-A0AAV2PQT1-F1
#
_entry.id   AF-A0AAV2PQT1-F1
#
_cell.length_a   1.000
_cell.length_b   1.000
_cell.length_c   1.000
_cell.angle_alpha   90.00
_cell.angle_beta   90.00
_cell.angle_gamma   90.00
#
_symmetry.space_group_name_H-M   'P 1'
#
loop_
_entity.id
_entity.type
_entity.pdbx_description
1 polymer ?
#
loop_
_entity_poly.entity_id
_entity_poly.type
_entity_poly.pdbx_seq_one_letter_code
_entity_poly.pdbx_strand_id
1 'polypeptide(L)'
;NLQVVVRRELQTVCDRNLVEAITMLGTQHIVAVGNYATTRAQHALRDNNISNITVSTLMHPSPINPAANKGWRAIALKQLTESNVIQYFMHTKTESNDRVS
;
A
#
# COMPACT_ATOMS: atom_id res chain seq x y z
N ASN A 1 23.37 -13.30 0.13
CA ASN A 1 22.78 -13.47 1.47
C ASN A 1 23.32 -12.33 2.33
N LEU A 2 22.53 -11.30 2.60
CA LEU A 2 22.99 -10.12 3.36
C LEU A 2 23.17 -10.52 4.82
N GLN A 3 24.24 -10.06 5.50
CA GLN A 3 24.40 -10.33 6.92
C GLN A 3 23.17 -9.81 7.70
N VAL A 4 22.72 -10.58 8.69
CA VAL A 4 21.50 -10.28 9.46
C VAL A 4 21.56 -8.89 10.11
N VAL A 5 22.74 -8.50 10.60
CA VAL A 5 22.98 -7.19 11.22
C VAL A 5 22.79 -6.06 10.21
N VAL A 6 23.47 -6.14 9.06
CA VAL A 6 23.36 -5.13 7.98
C VAL A 6 21.92 -5.00 7.48
N ARG A 7 21.21 -6.13 7.33
CA ARG A 7 19.79 -6.10 6.96
C ARG A 7 18.95 -5.35 7.98
N ARG A 8 19.19 -5.57 9.27
CA ARG A 8 18.44 -4.95 10.36
C ARG A 8 18.70 -3.44 10.41
N GLU A 9 19.95 -3.02 10.28
CA GLU A 9 20.31 -1.59 10.25
C GLU A 9 19.64 -0.85 9.09
N LEU A 10 19.69 -1.45 7.89
CA LEU A 10 19.01 -0.88 6.72
C LEU A 10 17.50 -0.80 6.94
N GLN A 11 16.92 -1.87 7.50
CA GLN A 11 15.51 -1.93 7.86
C GLN A 11 15.08 -0.82 8.83
N THR A 12 15.89 -0.54 9.85
CA THR A 12 15.64 0.55 10.79
C THR A 12 15.64 1.92 10.09
N VAL A 13 16.63 2.17 9.23
CA VAL A 13 16.70 3.43 8.48
C VAL A 13 15.51 3.56 7.52
N CYS A 14 15.15 2.50 6.80
CA CYS A 14 14.00 2.51 5.90
C CYS A 14 12.68 2.74 6.63
N ASP A 15 12.46 2.10 7.78
CA ASP A 15 11.24 2.29 8.57
C ASP A 15 11.10 3.73 9.07
N ARG A 16 12.21 4.35 9.51
CA ARG A 16 12.19 5.76 9.90
C ARG A 16 11.77 6.67 8.74
N ASN A 17 12.39 6.50 7.58
CA ASN A 17 12.03 7.28 6.39
C ASN A 17 10.57 7.07 5.96
N LEU A 18 10.06 5.83 6.08
CA LEU A 18 8.67 5.52 5.79
C LEU A 18 7.73 6.30 6.72
N VAL A 19 8.01 6.33 8.02
CA VAL A 19 7.20 7.07 9.00
C VAL A 19 7.25 8.58 8.72
N GLU A 20 8.43 9.13 8.45
CA GLU A 20 8.57 10.56 8.08
C GLU A 20 7.71 10.90 6.85
N ALA A 21 7.77 10.10 5.79
CA ALA A 21 6.96 10.30 4.60
C ALA A 21 5.45 10.20 4.89
N ILE A 22 5.04 9.20 5.66
CA ILE A 22 3.65 8.99 6.09
C ILE A 22 3.12 10.23 6.83
N THR A 23 3.89 10.75 7.79
CA THR A 23 3.53 11.91 8.60
C THR A 23 3.46 13.17 7.74
N MET A 24 4.46 13.41 6.88
CA MET A 24 4.49 14.59 6.00
C MET A 24 3.33 14.62 5.01
N LEU A 25 2.93 13.45 4.50
CA LEU A 25 1.82 13.33 3.56
C LEU A 25 0.44 13.34 4.23
N GLY A 26 0.36 13.30 5.57
CA GLY A 26 -0.90 13.16 6.29
C GLY A 26 -1.63 11.86 5.91
N THR A 27 -0.88 10.78 5.68
CA THR A 27 -1.41 9.53 5.11
C THR A 27 -2.42 8.86 6.03
N GLN A 28 -3.56 8.43 5.48
CA GLN A 28 -4.58 7.64 6.20
C GLN A 28 -4.62 6.16 5.78
N HIS A 29 -4.16 5.87 4.56
CA HIS A 29 -4.17 4.53 3.97
C HIS A 29 -2.82 4.20 3.34
N ILE A 30 -2.31 3.00 3.62
CA ILE A 30 -1.12 2.44 2.97
C ILE A 30 -1.55 1.20 2.20
N VAL A 31 -1.27 1.18 0.90
CA VAL A 31 -1.41 -0.01 0.05
C VAL A 31 -0.02 -0.62 -0.15
N ALA A 32 0.31 -1.64 0.64
CA ALA A 32 1.62 -2.28 0.59
C ALA A 32 1.67 -3.37 -0.49
N VAL A 33 2.63 -3.28 -1.40
CA VAL A 33 2.78 -4.23 -2.52
C VAL A 33 3.62 -5.43 -2.11
N GLY A 34 2.94 -6.53 -1.78
CA GLY A 34 3.51 -7.80 -1.34
C GLY A 34 3.72 -7.90 0.17
N ASN A 35 3.77 -9.13 0.67
CA ASN A 35 3.79 -9.43 2.11
C ASN A 35 4.97 -8.80 2.84
N TYR A 36 6.14 -8.72 2.21
CA TYR A 36 7.31 -8.08 2.81
C TYR A 36 7.03 -6.59 3.12
N ALA A 37 6.52 -5.85 2.15
CA ALA A 37 6.18 -4.44 2.32
C ALA A 37 5.09 -4.27 3.40
N THR A 38 4.07 -5.15 3.42
CA THR A 38 3.03 -5.15 4.44
C THR A 38 3.61 -5.30 5.84
N THR A 39 4.44 -6.32 6.05
CA THR A 39 5.09 -6.56 7.34
C THR A 39 5.94 -5.36 7.74
N ARG A 40 6.73 -4.79 6.81
CA ARG A 40 7.54 -3.60 7.11
C ARG A 40 6.72 -2.39 7.50
N ALA A 41 5.67 -2.06 6.75
CA ALA A 41 4.78 -0.95 7.08
C ALA A 41 4.12 -1.14 8.46
N GLN A 42 3.62 -2.34 8.75
CA GLN A 42 3.02 -2.64 10.05
C GLN A 42 4.03 -2.57 11.20
N HIS A 43 5.28 -2.99 10.98
CA HIS A 43 6.35 -2.86 11.99
C HIS A 43 6.64 -1.40 12.27
N ALA A 44 6.90 -0.61 11.22
CA ALA A 44 7.21 0.81 11.34
C ALA A 44 6.10 1.58 12.08
N LEU A 45 4.83 1.32 11.76
CA LEU A 45 3.69 1.94 12.44
C LEU A 45 3.59 1.55 13.92
N ARG A 46 3.73 0.25 14.24
CA ARG A 46 3.67 -0.24 15.63
C ARG A 46 4.81 0.31 16.48
N ASP A 47 6.03 0.28 15.96
CA ASP A 47 7.22 0.75 16.67
C ASP A 47 7.17 2.27 16.95
N ASN A 48 6.32 3.00 16.22
CA ASN A 48 6.08 4.44 16.41
C ASN A 48 4.70 4.75 17.03
N ASN A 49 3.97 3.75 17.54
CA ASN A 49 2.64 3.90 18.16
C ASN A 49 1.58 4.59 17.27
N ILE A 50 1.65 4.39 15.95
CA ILE A 50 0.69 4.95 14.99
C ILE A 50 -0.39 3.91 14.71
N SER A 51 -1.63 4.18 15.12
CA SER A 51 -2.77 3.24 15.01
C SER A 51 -3.91 3.73 14.12
N ASN A 52 -3.88 4.99 13.69
CA ASN A 52 -4.93 5.62 12.88
C ASN A 52 -4.75 5.42 11.36
N ILE A 53 -3.80 4.58 10.94
CA ILE A 53 -3.51 4.32 9.53
C ILE A 53 -3.91 2.90 9.17
N THR A 54 -4.68 2.75 8.10
CA THR A 54 -5.08 1.44 7.59
C THR A 54 -4.03 0.91 6.62
N VAL A 55 -3.50 -0.29 6.87
CA VAL A 55 -2.57 -0.98 5.95
C VAL A 55 -3.29 -2.10 5.22
N SER A 56 -3.40 -2.00 3.89
CA SER A 56 -3.88 -3.08 3.02
C SER A 56 -2.72 -3.74 2.27
N THR A 57 -2.90 -5.00 1.89
CA THR A 57 -1.91 -5.74 1.09
C THR A 57 -2.41 -5.90 -0.32
N LEU A 58 -1.59 -5.49 -1.28
CA LEU A 58 -1.76 -5.79 -2.70
C LEU A 58 -0.80 -6.90 -3.10
N MET A 59 -1.25 -7.85 -3.92
CA MET A 59 -0.37 -8.87 -4.49
C MET A 59 0.77 -8.20 -5.25
N HIS A 60 2.01 -8.67 -5.05
CA HIS A 60 3.15 -8.13 -5.81
C HIS A 60 3.04 -8.54 -7.29
N PRO A 61 3.27 -7.62 -8.25
CA PRO A 61 3.18 -7.91 -9.70
C PRO A 61 4.36 -8.71 -10.25
N SER A 62 5.24 -9.25 -9.41
CA SER A 62 6.49 -9.86 -9.87
C SER A 62 6.17 -11.15 -10.63
N PRO A 63 6.84 -11.42 -11.77
CA PRO A 63 6.63 -12.65 -12.53
C PRO A 63 7.03 -13.91 -11.75
N ILE A 64 7.81 -13.75 -10.67
CA ILE A 64 8.19 -14.83 -9.75
C ILE A 64 6.95 -15.40 -9.03
N ASN A 65 5.88 -14.62 -8.88
CA ASN A 65 4.63 -15.11 -8.33
C ASN A 65 3.75 -15.73 -9.43
N PRO A 66 3.51 -17.06 -9.42
CA PRO A 66 2.71 -17.72 -10.46
C PRO A 66 1.27 -17.17 -10.57
N ALA A 67 0.71 -16.66 -9.47
CA ALA A 67 -0.62 -16.06 -9.48
C ALA A 67 -0.66 -14.72 -10.24
N ALA A 68 0.42 -13.95 -10.20
CA ALA A 68 0.52 -12.67 -10.93
C ALA A 68 0.47 -12.91 -12.46
N ASN A 69 1.08 -13.99 -12.93
CA ASN A 69 1.10 -14.37 -14.35
C ASN A 69 -0.27 -14.81 -14.89
N LYS A 70 -1.22 -15.16 -14.01
CA LYS A 70 -2.57 -15.63 -14.38
C LYS A 70 -3.63 -14.53 -14.42
N GLY A 71 -3.24 -13.27 -14.26
CA GLY A 71 -4.16 -12.13 -14.31
C GLY A 71 -4.07 -11.21 -13.09
N TRP A 72 -2.87 -10.66 -12.85
CA TRP A 72 -2.61 -9.75 -11.73
C TRP A 72 -3.61 -8.58 -11.62
N ARG A 73 -4.00 -7.98 -12.75
CA ARG A 73 -4.93 -6.83 -12.77
C ARG A 73 -6.26 -7.13 -12.08
N ALA A 74 -6.86 -8.28 -12.36
CA ALA A 74 -8.15 -8.65 -11.78
C ALA A 74 -8.03 -8.87 -10.26
N ILE A 75 -6.95 -9.51 -9.82
CA ILE A 75 -6.64 -9.73 -8.40
C ILE A 75 -6.42 -8.40 -7.69
N ALA A 76 -5.61 -7.51 -8.28
CA ALA A 76 -5.31 -6.21 -7.72
C ALA A 76 -6.58 -5.35 -7.57
N LEU A 77 -7.44 -5.30 -8.60
CA LEU A 77 -8.71 -4.58 -8.54
C LEU A 77 -9.62 -5.14 -7.43
N LYS A 78 -9.73 -6.47 -7.31
CA LYS A 78 -10.49 -7.09 -6.22
C LYS A 78 -9.96 -6.67 -4.84
N GLN A 79 -8.65 -6.72 -4.62
CA GLN A 79 -8.02 -6.35 -3.35
C GLN A 79 -8.17 -4.86 -3.01
N LEU A 80 -8.07 -3.97 -4.01
CA LEU A 80 -8.29 -2.54 -3.82
C LEU A 80 -9.76 -2.23 -3.46
N THR A 81 -10.70 -2.97 -4.05
CA THR A 81 -12.13 -2.88 -3.70
C THR A 81 -12.39 -3.38 -2.28
N GLU A 82 -11.88 -4.56 -1.92
CA GLU A 82 -12.05 -5.15 -0.58
C GLU A 82 -11.41 -4.31 0.53
N SER A 83 -10.33 -3.59 0.22
CA SER A 83 -9.69 -2.65 1.14
C SER A 83 -10.30 -1.24 1.12
N ASN A 84 -11.37 -1.03 0.36
CA ASN A 84 -12.10 0.23 0.24
C ASN A 84 -11.25 1.44 -0.17
N VAL A 85 -10.13 1.21 -0.86
CA VAL A 85 -9.27 2.28 -1.41
C VAL A 85 -9.54 2.53 -2.89
N ILE A 86 -10.28 1.64 -3.56
CA ILE A 86 -10.61 1.78 -4.99
C ILE A 86 -11.35 3.08 -5.31
N GLN A 87 -12.14 3.59 -4.36
CA GLN A 87 -12.88 4.85 -4.47
C GLN A 87 -11.98 6.07 -4.72
N TYR A 88 -10.73 6.04 -4.26
CA TYR A 88 -9.77 7.13 -4.50
C TYR A 88 -9.26 7.18 -5.96
N PHE A 89 -9.40 6.09 -6.70
CA PHE A 89 -8.97 5.99 -8.10
C PHE A 89 -10.12 6.15 -9.09
N MET A 90 -11.35 5.90 -8.65
CA MET A 90 -12.55 5.99 -9.48
C MET A 90 -13.17 7.37 -9.29
N HIS A 91 -12.84 8.30 -10.19
CA HIS A 91 -13.61 9.53 -10.29
C HIS A 91 -14.96 9.17 -10.93
N THR A 92 -16.03 9.20 -10.15
CA THR A 92 -17.36 9.24 -10.74
C THR A 92 -17.47 10.55 -11.50
N LYS A 93 -17.63 10.48 -12.83
CA LYS A 93 -18.20 11.60 -13.58
C LYS A 93 -19.63 11.75 -13.10
N THR A 94 -19.80 12.50 -12.02
CA THR A 94 -21.08 13.05 -11.60
C THR A 94 -20.93 14.55 -11.79
N GLU A 95 -21.84 15.13 -12.58
CA GLU A 95 -21.93 16.53 -13.01
C GLU A 95 -21.37 16.88 -14.41
N SER A 96 -22.15 16.57 -15.45
CA SER A 96 -22.58 17.55 -16.47
C SER A 96 -23.54 16.89 -17.48
N ASN A 97 -24.73 16.49 -17.03
CA ASN A 97 -25.88 16.29 -17.91
C ASN A 97 -27.09 16.95 -17.25
N ASP A 98 -27.07 18.28 -17.18
CA ASP A 98 -28.26 19.13 -17.11
C ASP A 98 -27.86 20.58 -17.30
N ARG A 99 -27.98 21.05 -18.54
CA ARG A 99 -28.57 22.34 -18.94
C ARG A 99 -28.69 22.33 -20.45
N VAL A 100 -29.76 21.69 -20.92
CA VAL A 100 -30.47 22.18 -22.09
C VAL A 100 -31.22 23.44 -21.65
N SER A 101 -30.83 24.58 -22.21
CA SER A 101 -31.69 25.71 -22.59
C SER A 101 -30.85 26.65 -23.43
#